data_AF-A0A7C2B0H9-F1
#
_entry.id   AF-A0A7C2B0H9-F1
#
_cell.length_a   1.000
_cell.length_b   1.000
_cell.length_c   1.000
_cell.angle_alpha   90.00
_cell.angle_beta   90.00
_cell.angle_gamma   90.00
#
_symmetry.space_group_name_H-M   'P 1'
#
loop_
_entity.id
_entity.type
_entity.pdbx_description
1 polymer ?
#
loop_
_entity_poly.entity_id
_entity_poly.type
_entity_poly.pdbx_seq_one_letter_code
_entity_poly.pdbx_strand_id
1 'polypeptide(L)'
;MDESKLQRGFYGAMALLALGLLGAGLAVGGAAGLSFGLFATLTLGGALVCLWERSVVRSAFALMGTFIGIAGLFLLLESDFLAMAQILIYVGGILALLLFGVMLSPPDLDERRLTRVLPGL
;
A
#
# COMPACT_ATOMS: atom_id res chain seq x y z
N MET A 1 -19.50 -19.48 -5.06
CA MET A 1 -19.62 -18.02 -4.86
C MET A 1 -18.44 -17.38 -5.56
N ASP A 2 -18.67 -16.56 -6.59
CA ASP A 2 -17.62 -15.95 -7.44
C ASP A 2 -16.64 -15.11 -6.61
N GLU A 3 -15.40 -15.55 -6.50
CA GLU A 3 -14.30 -14.87 -5.80
C GLU A 3 -14.09 -13.43 -6.33
N SER A 4 -14.36 -13.23 -7.62
CA SER A 4 -14.30 -11.92 -8.30
C SER A 4 -15.35 -10.91 -7.83
N LYS A 5 -16.53 -11.37 -7.38
CA LYS A 5 -17.61 -10.51 -6.87
C LYS A 5 -17.33 -10.06 -5.43
N LEU A 6 -16.72 -10.93 -4.64
CA LEU A 6 -16.29 -10.62 -3.28
C LEU A 6 -15.16 -9.58 -3.28
N GLN A 7 -14.18 -9.69 -4.19
CA GLN A 7 -13.13 -8.69 -4.34
C GLN A 7 -13.71 -7.31 -4.71
N ARG A 8 -14.61 -7.23 -5.68
CA ARG A 8 -15.23 -5.96 -6.11
C ARG A 8 -16.07 -5.30 -5.02
N GLY A 9 -16.83 -6.10 -4.27
CA GLY A 9 -17.64 -5.60 -3.15
C GLY A 9 -16.78 -5.04 -2.02
N PHE A 10 -15.65 -5.70 -1.72
CA PHE A 10 -14.72 -5.24 -0.69
C PHE A 10 -13.97 -3.97 -1.09
N TYR A 11 -13.46 -3.89 -2.34
CA TYR A 11 -12.85 -2.67 -2.87
C TYR A 11 -13.82 -1.48 -2.86
N GLY A 12 -15.10 -1.70 -3.19
CA GLY A 12 -16.13 -0.67 -3.14
C GLY A 12 -16.42 -0.19 -1.71
N ALA A 13 -16.54 -1.11 -0.75
CA ALA A 13 -16.74 -0.77 0.66
C ALA A 13 -15.54 0.00 1.26
N MET A 14 -14.31 -0.35 0.85
CA MET A 14 -13.10 0.30 1.33
C MET A 14 -12.87 1.66 0.65
N ALA A 15 -13.16 1.79 -0.64
CA ALA A 15 -13.20 3.10 -1.31
C ALA A 15 -14.22 4.04 -0.66
N LEU A 16 -15.39 3.52 -0.25
CA LEU A 16 -16.39 4.28 0.50
C LEU A 16 -15.93 4.65 1.92
N LEU A 17 -15.23 3.76 2.62
CA LEU A 17 -14.62 4.07 3.93
C LEU A 17 -13.50 5.10 3.82
N ALA A 18 -12.64 5.00 2.81
CA ALA A 18 -11.58 5.98 2.54
C ALA A 18 -12.18 7.34 2.17
N LEU A 19 -13.23 7.38 1.35
CA LEU A 19 -13.98 8.59 1.02
C LEU A 19 -14.69 9.17 2.26
N GLY A 20 -15.21 8.32 3.15
CA GLY A 20 -15.82 8.70 4.41
C GLY A 20 -14.82 9.29 5.41
N LEU A 21 -13.61 8.75 5.49
CA LEU A 21 -12.51 9.28 6.30
C LEU A 21 -11.99 10.62 5.74
N LEU A 22 -11.95 10.77 4.42
CA LEU A 22 -11.63 12.04 3.74
C LEU A 22 -12.69 13.11 4.04
N GLY A 23 -13.98 12.73 4.05
CA GLY A 23 -15.10 13.59 4.45
C GLY A 23 -15.12 13.94 5.95
N ALA A 24 -14.65 13.04 6.81
CA ALA A 24 -14.54 13.29 8.25
C ALA A 24 -13.46 14.33 8.59
N GLY A 25 -12.33 14.33 7.86
CA GLY A 25 -11.30 15.38 7.99
C GLY A 25 -11.84 16.78 7.65
N LEU A 26 -12.80 16.85 6.73
CA LEU A 26 -13.53 18.05 6.33
C LEU A 26 -14.46 18.59 7.44
N ALA A 27 -15.00 17.70 8.28
CA ALA A 27 -15.94 18.05 9.35
C ALA A 27 -15.26 18.54 10.65
N VAL A 28 -13.97 18.24 10.86
CA VAL A 28 -13.32 18.38 12.17
C VAL A 28 -12.37 19.60 12.28
N GLY A 29 -11.74 20.10 11.21
CA GLY A 29 -10.57 20.98 11.41
C GLY A 29 -10.12 21.98 10.32
N GLY A 30 -10.93 22.31 9.31
CA GLY A 30 -10.52 23.29 8.28
C GLY A 30 -9.33 22.83 7.42
N ALA A 31 -8.41 23.75 7.04
CA ALA A 31 -7.29 23.45 6.13
C ALA A 31 -6.33 22.36 6.65
N ALA A 32 -6.13 22.28 7.97
CA ALA A 32 -5.29 21.25 8.59
C ALA A 32 -5.96 19.85 8.60
N GLY A 33 -7.29 19.80 8.75
CA GLY A 33 -8.06 18.56 8.64
C GLY A 33 -8.03 17.98 7.22
N LEU A 34 -8.00 18.83 6.20
CA LEU A 34 -7.88 18.43 4.79
C LEU A 34 -6.51 17.81 4.49
N SER A 35 -5.41 18.43 4.91
CA SER A 35 -4.07 17.87 4.69
C SER A 35 -3.90 16.55 5.43
N PHE A 36 -4.39 16.45 6.67
CA PHE A 36 -4.38 15.20 7.43
C PHE A 36 -5.18 14.11 6.73
N GLY A 37 -6.43 14.40 6.34
CA GLY A 37 -7.29 13.45 5.63
C GLY A 37 -6.67 12.96 4.32
N LEU A 38 -6.00 13.85 3.57
CA LEU A 38 -5.30 13.50 2.35
C LEU A 38 -4.13 12.53 2.58
N PHE A 39 -3.24 12.84 3.52
CA PHE A 39 -2.10 11.96 3.82
C PHE A 39 -2.55 10.63 4.44
N ALA A 40 -3.55 10.65 5.34
CA ALA A 40 -4.09 9.45 5.97
C ALA A 40 -4.75 8.51 4.94
N THR A 41 -5.56 9.05 4.04
CA THR A 41 -6.20 8.25 2.98
C THR A 41 -5.19 7.74 1.96
N LEU A 42 -4.14 8.51 1.64
CA LEU A 42 -3.03 8.06 0.80
C LEU A 42 -2.27 6.90 1.45
N THR A 43 -1.96 6.97 2.74
CA THR A 43 -1.31 5.88 3.48
C THR A 43 -2.17 4.62 3.51
N LEU A 44 -3.46 4.74 3.86
CA LEU A 44 -4.37 3.60 3.91
C LEU A 44 -4.61 3.00 2.52
N GLY A 45 -4.81 3.85 1.51
CA GLY A 45 -5.01 3.43 0.13
C GLY A 45 -3.82 2.66 -0.43
N GLY A 46 -2.60 3.17 -0.23
CA GLY A 46 -1.38 2.46 -0.65
C GLY A 46 -1.19 1.12 0.07
N ALA A 47 -1.55 1.04 1.36
CA ALA A 47 -1.40 -0.19 2.15
C ALA A 47 -2.39 -1.27 1.67
N LEU A 48 -3.60 -0.84 1.31
CA LEU A 48 -4.61 -1.74 0.77
C LEU A 48 -4.22 -2.27 -0.61
N VAL A 49 -3.72 -1.40 -1.51
CA VAL A 49 -3.20 -1.81 -2.81
C VAL A 49 -2.04 -2.79 -2.61
N CYS A 50 -1.15 -2.54 -1.65
CA CYS A 50 -0.06 -3.45 -1.31
C CYS A 50 -0.54 -4.85 -0.89
N LEU A 51 -1.59 -4.93 -0.06
CA LEU A 51 -2.13 -6.21 0.43
C LEU A 51 -2.79 -7.03 -0.68
N TRP A 52 -3.39 -6.37 -1.66
CA TRP A 52 -4.25 -7.04 -2.63
C TRP A 52 -3.56 -7.35 -3.95
N GLU A 53 -2.44 -6.69 -4.22
CA GLU A 53 -1.69 -6.85 -5.44
C GLU A 53 -1.01 -8.22 -5.50
N ARG A 54 -1.16 -8.92 -6.64
CA ARG A 54 -0.65 -10.30 -6.80
C ARG A 54 0.84 -10.34 -7.06
N SER A 55 1.41 -9.27 -7.60
CA SER A 55 2.85 -9.20 -7.86
C SER A 55 3.55 -8.45 -6.74
N VAL A 56 4.48 -9.14 -6.08
CA VAL A 56 5.22 -8.61 -4.92
C VAL A 56 5.97 -7.32 -5.27
N VAL A 57 6.49 -7.21 -6.50
CA VAL A 57 7.14 -5.98 -6.98
C VAL A 57 6.17 -4.80 -7.00
N ARG A 58 4.94 -4.99 -7.50
CA ARG A 58 3.94 -3.92 -7.56
C ARG A 58 3.38 -3.60 -6.17
N SER A 59 3.27 -4.60 -5.29
CA SER A 59 2.98 -4.38 -3.86
C SER A 59 4.05 -3.50 -3.20
N ALA A 60 5.33 -3.75 -3.48
CA ALA A 60 6.43 -2.95 -2.96
C ALA A 60 6.40 -1.50 -3.47
N PHE A 61 6.07 -1.25 -4.74
CA PHE A 61 5.83 0.11 -5.22
C PHE A 61 4.63 0.79 -4.56
N ALA A 62 3.55 0.05 -4.27
CA ALA A 62 2.43 0.59 -3.50
C ALA A 62 2.84 0.96 -2.07
N LEU A 63 3.71 0.15 -1.45
CA LEU A 63 4.29 0.41 -0.14
C LEU A 63 5.11 1.71 -0.12
N MET A 64 5.79 2.07 -1.21
CA MET A 64 6.47 3.37 -1.34
C MET A 64 5.51 4.54 -1.09
N GLY A 65 4.33 4.50 -1.70
CA GLY A 65 3.29 5.50 -1.50
C GLY A 65 2.86 5.59 -0.03
N THR A 66 2.75 4.45 0.66
CA THR A 66 2.39 4.43 2.09
C THR A 66 3.41 5.12 2.96
N PHE A 67 4.71 4.87 2.73
CA PHE A 67 5.79 5.47 3.50
C PHE A 67 5.91 6.96 3.25
N ILE A 68 5.66 7.43 2.02
CA ILE A 68 5.57 8.86 1.70
C ILE A 68 4.38 9.50 2.43
N GLY A 69 3.23 8.84 2.45
CA GLY A 69 2.07 9.31 3.22
C GLY A 69 2.36 9.44 4.72
N ILE A 70 3.05 8.46 5.31
CA ILE A 70 3.48 8.50 6.71
C ILE A 70 4.48 9.64 6.96
N ALA A 71 5.43 9.88 6.03
CA ALA A 71 6.35 11.01 6.15
C ALA A 71 5.58 12.36 6.14
N GLY A 72 4.55 12.48 5.29
CA GLY A 72 3.65 13.64 5.30
C GLY A 72 2.91 13.80 6.63
N LEU A 73 2.43 12.70 7.23
CA LEU A 73 1.81 12.74 8.56
C LEU A 73 2.80 13.22 9.64
N PHE A 74 4.06 12.77 9.61
CA PHE A 74 5.08 13.26 10.56
C PHE A 74 5.39 14.76 10.41
N LEU A 75 5.35 15.30 9.19
CA LEU A 75 5.48 16.75 8.97
C LEU A 75 4.29 17.52 9.56
N LEU A 76 3.07 16.98 9.43
CA LEU A 76 1.87 17.58 10.04
C LEU A 76 1.91 17.55 11.58
N LEU A 77 2.62 16.58 12.16
CA LEU A 77 2.86 16.44 13.60
C LEU A 77 4.03 17.31 14.09
N GLU A 78 4.57 18.21 13.25
CA GLU A 78 5.74 19.06 13.53
C GLU A 78 6.97 18.25 13.98
N SER A 79 7.09 17.03 13.47
CA SER A 79 8.15 16.08 13.85
C SER A 79 9.16 15.91 12.72
N ASP A 80 9.94 16.95 12.46
CA ASP A 80 10.89 17.03 11.35
C ASP A 80 11.93 15.89 11.34
N PHE A 81 12.49 15.56 12.51
CA PHE A 81 13.49 14.49 12.61
C PHE A 81 12.92 13.13 12.20
N LEU A 82 11.71 12.78 12.67
CA LEU A 82 11.06 11.51 12.28
C LEU A 82 10.67 11.52 10.81
N ALA A 83 10.19 12.64 10.27
CA ALA A 83 9.84 12.73 8.85
C ALA A 83 11.07 12.46 7.96
N MET A 84 12.22 13.06 8.30
CA MET A 84 13.47 12.82 7.57
C MET A 84 13.99 11.39 7.76
N ALA A 85 13.94 10.86 9.00
CA ALA A 85 14.30 9.47 9.27
C ALA A 85 13.40 8.48 8.51
N GLN A 86 12.11 8.79 8.36
CA GLN A 86 11.14 7.98 7.62
C GLN A 86 11.57 7.83 6.17
N ILE A 87 11.92 8.95 5.53
CA ILE A 87 12.37 8.94 4.14
C ILE A 87 13.71 8.22 4.01
N LEU A 88 14.69 8.53 4.87
CA LEU A 88 16.03 7.96 4.80
C LEU A 88 16.03 6.44 5.05
N ILE A 89 15.38 5.99 6.11
CA ILE A 89 15.45 4.61 6.59
C ILE A 89 14.42 3.74 5.88
N TYR A 90 13.15 4.16 5.82
CA TYR A 90 12.10 3.31 5.27
C TYR A 90 12.02 3.39 3.75
N VAL A 91 11.98 4.59 3.16
CA VAL A 91 11.91 4.74 1.69
C VAL A 91 13.27 4.45 1.05
N GLY A 92 14.36 4.97 1.63
CA GLY A 92 15.71 4.81 1.09
C GLY A 92 16.34 3.44 1.37
N GLY A 93 16.26 2.97 2.62
CA GLY A 93 16.92 1.74 3.04
C GLY A 93 16.04 0.49 2.92
N ILE A 94 15.06 0.36 3.82
CA ILE A 94 14.26 -0.86 3.99
C ILE A 94 13.49 -1.21 2.71
N LEU A 95 12.85 -0.23 2.07
CA LEU A 95 12.10 -0.46 0.84
C LEU A 95 13.01 -0.88 -0.32
N ALA A 96 14.20 -0.27 -0.46
CA ALA A 96 15.17 -0.66 -1.46
C ALA A 96 15.66 -2.10 -1.21
N LEU A 97 15.98 -2.44 0.05
CA LEU A 97 16.37 -3.80 0.44
C LEU A 97 15.24 -4.82 0.16
N LEU A 98 13.99 -4.44 0.43
CA LEU A 98 12.82 -5.27 0.13
C LEU A 98 12.69 -5.49 -1.39
N LEU A 99 12.81 -4.42 -2.20
CA LEU A 99 12.77 -4.54 -3.66
C LEU A 99 13.88 -5.44 -4.19
N PHE A 100 15.11 -5.26 -3.71
CA PHE A 100 16.23 -6.14 -4.06
C PHE A 100 15.96 -7.60 -3.67
N GLY A 101 15.50 -7.85 -2.44
CA GLY A 101 15.20 -9.20 -1.96
C GLY A 101 14.08 -9.87 -2.76
N VAL A 102 13.04 -9.14 -3.11
CA VAL A 102 11.91 -9.64 -3.92
C VAL A 102 12.35 -9.93 -5.36
N MET A 103 13.16 -9.08 -5.96
CA MET A 103 13.64 -9.30 -7.34
C MET A 103 14.64 -10.45 -7.43
N LEU A 104 15.40 -10.71 -6.35
CA LEU A 104 16.30 -11.87 -6.25
C LEU A 104 15.58 -13.17 -5.88
N SER A 105 14.33 -13.09 -5.39
CA SER A 105 13.55 -14.27 -5.05
C SER A 105 13.04 -14.96 -6.33
N PRO A 106 13.37 -16.25 -6.54
CA PRO A 106 12.85 -16.98 -7.67
C PRO A 106 11.32 -17.16 -7.54
N PRO A 107 10.56 -16.99 -8.63
CA PRO A 107 9.11 -17.20 -8.60
C PRO A 107 8.80 -18.68 -8.30
N ASP A 108 7.77 -18.95 -7.49
CA ASP A 108 7.37 -20.31 -7.10
C ASP A 108 7.21 -21.22 -8.33
N LEU A 109 8.06 -22.25 -8.42
CA LEU A 109 8.17 -23.13 -9.59
C LEU A 109 7.27 -24.38 -9.52
N ASP A 110 6.69 -24.69 -8.36
CA ASP A 110 5.90 -25.92 -8.16
C ASP A 110 4.59 -25.92 -8.97
N GLU A 111 3.91 -24.77 -9.11
CA GLU A 111 2.74 -24.64 -10.02
C GLU A 111 3.13 -24.77 -11.50
N ARG A 112 4.30 -24.22 -11.89
CA ARG A 112 4.78 -24.32 -13.28
C ARG A 112 5.19 -25.75 -13.64
N ARG A 113 5.67 -26.53 -12.65
CA ARG A 113 6.08 -27.92 -12.86
C ARG A 113 4.87 -28.80 -13.18
N LEU A 114 3.79 -28.68 -12.41
CA LEU A 114 2.56 -29.48 -12.58
C LEU A 114 1.94 -29.33 -13.98
N THR A 115 1.88 -28.09 -14.48
CA THR A 115 1.38 -27.81 -15.84
C THR A 115 2.24 -28.47 -16.93
N ARG A 116 3.53 -28.68 -16.66
CA ARG A 116 4.47 -29.34 -17.58
C ARG A 116 4.40 -30.87 -17.52
N VAL A 117 3.97 -31.46 -16.39
CA VAL A 117 3.88 -32.92 -16.22
C VAL A 117 2.52 -33.49 -16.63
N LEU A 118 1.47 -32.67 -16.64
CA LEU A 118 0.11 -33.08 -17.02
C LEU A 118 -0.38 -32.49 -18.36
N PRO A 119 0.37 -32.56 -19.48
CA PRO A 119 -0.15 -32.15 -20.78
C PRO A 119 -1.04 -33.24 -21.46
N GLY A 120 -1.40 -34.33 -20.77
CA GLY A 120 -2.03 -35.49 -21.40
C GLY A 120 -2.85 -36.44 -20.51
N LEU A 121 -3.36 -35.96 -19.38
CA LEU A 121 -4.48 -36.59 -18.64
C LEU A 121 -5.68 -35.66 -18.70
#